data_AF-U5S1A4-F1
#
_entry.id   AF-U5S1A4-F1
#
_cell.length_a   1.000
_cell.length_b   1.000
_cell.length_c   1.000
_cell.angle_alpha   90.00
_cell.angle_beta   90.00
_cell.angle_gamma   90.00
#
_symmetry.space_group_name_H-M   'P 1'
#
loop_
_entity.id
_entity.type
_entity.pdbx_description
1 polymer ?
#
loop_
_entity_poly.entity_id
_entity_poly.type
_entity_poly.pdbx_seq_one_letter_code
_entity_poly.pdbx_strand_id
1 'polypeptide(L)'
;LRDYALFDAAAYGWQAGFSHDFLGDTTVTPYGMGSPSDLGLPAWNGSPEETTAMIRQAFRFLGTGTISIVELNENNRKLVYGVDWDGKAIVFENVE
;
A
#
# COMPACT_ATOMS: atom_id res chain seq x y z
N LEU A 1 12.58 -2.26 -5.54
CA LEU A 1 11.24 -2.24 -4.90
C LEU A 1 11.31 -2.12 -3.39
N ARG A 2 11.92 -3.06 -2.65
CA ARG A 2 11.89 -3.03 -1.17
C ARG A 2 12.30 -1.68 -0.57
N ASP A 3 13.44 -1.14 -0.99
CA ASP A 3 13.97 0.09 -0.40
C ASP A 3 13.16 1.33 -0.85
N TYR A 4 12.65 1.34 -2.08
CA TYR A 4 11.74 2.37 -2.58
C TYR A 4 10.38 2.33 -1.86
N ALA A 5 9.80 1.15 -1.68
CA ALA A 5 8.53 0.97 -0.97
C ALA A 5 8.65 1.34 0.52
N LEU A 6 9.79 1.06 1.15
CA LEU A 6 10.05 1.47 2.53
C LEU A 6 10.23 3.00 2.64
N PHE A 7 10.92 3.62 1.69
CA PHE A 7 11.07 5.08 1.63
C PHE A 7 9.72 5.77 1.44
N ASP A 8 8.91 5.30 0.48
CA ASP A 8 7.59 5.84 0.17
C ASP A 8 6.61 5.66 1.34
N ALA A 9 6.56 4.46 1.94
CA ALA A 9 5.75 4.20 3.12
C ALA A 9 6.19 5.00 4.36
N ALA A 10 7.49 5.30 4.50
CA ALA A 10 8.02 6.16 5.57
C ALA A 10 7.81 7.65 5.28
N ALA A 11 7.68 8.04 4.01
CA ALA A 11 7.36 9.40 3.56
C ALA A 11 5.86 9.69 3.62
N TYR A 12 5.02 8.73 4.03
CA TYR A 12 3.59 8.91 4.28
C TYR A 12 3.38 10.02 5.32
N GLY A 13 3.10 11.22 4.84
CA GLY A 13 3.05 12.40 5.67
C GLY A 13 2.88 13.68 4.87
N TRP A 14 1.62 14.08 4.67
CA TRP A 14 1.19 15.48 4.47
C TRP A 14 1.98 16.31 3.44
N GLN A 15 2.48 15.71 2.36
CA GLN A 15 3.08 16.45 1.26
C GLN A 15 2.22 16.30 0.01
N ALA A 16 1.99 17.42 -0.69
CA ALA A 16 1.17 17.44 -1.89
C ALA A 16 1.78 16.53 -2.96
N GLY A 17 1.02 15.54 -3.43
CA GLY A 17 1.42 14.67 -4.53
C GLY A 17 1.68 13.20 -4.19
N PHE A 18 1.46 12.74 -2.95
CA PHE A 18 1.37 11.32 -2.65
C PHE A 18 -0.09 10.85 -2.68
N SER A 19 -0.34 9.57 -2.98
CA SER A 19 -1.64 8.98 -2.62
C SER A 19 -1.78 9.04 -1.09
N HIS A 20 -2.93 9.49 -0.60
CA HIS A 20 -3.20 9.58 0.84
C HIS A 20 -3.60 8.20 1.41
N ASP A 21 -3.26 7.14 0.70
CA ASP A 21 -3.94 5.86 0.80
C ASP A 21 -2.88 4.79 1.05
N PHE A 22 -3.07 3.93 2.06
CA PHE A 22 -2.20 2.79 2.32
C PHE A 22 -2.27 1.69 1.22
N LEU A 23 -3.02 1.94 0.15
CA LEU A 23 -3.14 1.05 -1.02
C LEU A 23 -1.99 1.24 -2.02
N GLY A 24 -1.08 2.20 -1.76
CA GLY A 24 0.10 2.47 -2.56
C GLY A 24 -0.08 3.65 -3.51
N ASP A 25 1.00 4.35 -3.84
CA ASP A 25 0.95 5.44 -4.79
C ASP A 25 0.97 4.91 -6.23
N THR A 26 -0.13 5.09 -6.94
CA THR A 26 -0.25 4.73 -8.36
C THR A 26 0.02 5.91 -9.28
N THR A 27 0.25 7.11 -8.72
CA THR A 27 0.44 8.33 -9.49
C THR A 27 1.93 8.68 -9.51
N VAL A 28 2.48 8.89 -10.70
CA VAL A 28 3.82 9.44 -10.83
C VAL A 28 3.74 10.95 -10.56
N THR A 29 4.34 11.41 -9.47
CA THR A 29 4.46 12.84 -9.16
C THR A 29 5.92 13.19 -8.90
N PRO A 30 6.29 14.47 -8.73
CA PRO A 30 7.67 14.83 -8.33
C PRO A 30 8.12 14.20 -7.00
N TYR A 31 7.17 13.71 -6.19
CA TYR A 31 7.41 13.12 -4.87
C TYR A 31 6.94 11.67 -4.78
N GLY A 32 5.91 11.29 -5.54
CA GLY A 32 5.32 9.96 -5.62
C GLY A 32 5.99 9.09 -6.66
N MET A 33 6.27 7.85 -6.30
CA MET A 33 7.09 6.94 -7.11
C MET A 33 6.31 6.12 -8.15
N GLY A 34 4.97 6.21 -8.15
CA GLY A 34 4.11 5.43 -9.05
C GLY A 34 4.26 3.91 -8.91
N SER A 35 3.85 3.18 -9.94
CA SER A 35 3.95 1.73 -9.98
C SER A 35 5.39 1.25 -10.21
N PRO A 36 5.72 -0.02 -9.88
CA PRO A 36 7.03 -0.59 -10.21
C PRO A 36 7.41 -0.44 -11.69
N SER A 37 6.45 -0.55 -12.61
CA SER A 37 6.64 -0.36 -14.04
C SER A 37 7.06 1.06 -14.41
N ASP A 38 6.54 2.08 -13.73
CA ASP A 38 6.94 3.48 -13.96
C ASP A 38 8.41 3.73 -13.60
N LEU A 39 8.93 2.92 -12.67
CA LEU A 39 10.33 2.92 -12.24
C LEU A 39 11.23 2.00 -13.09
N GLY A 40 10.68 1.34 -14.11
CA GLY A 40 11.40 0.32 -14.89
C GLY A 40 11.78 -0.92 -14.08
N LEU A 41 11.09 -1.16 -12.96
CA LEU A 41 11.33 -2.29 -12.07
C LEU A 41 10.31 -3.40 -12.33
N PRO A 42 10.71 -4.68 -12.22
CA PRO A 42 9.77 -5.79 -12.34
C PRO A 42 8.80 -5.79 -11.14
N ALA A 43 7.57 -6.23 -11.37
CA ALA A 43 6.63 -6.50 -10.30
C ALA A 43 7.21 -7.55 -9.33
N TRP A 44 6.89 -7.41 -8.04
CA TRP A 44 7.28 -8.42 -7.05
C TRP A 44 6.55 -9.75 -7.30
N ASN A 45 7.32 -10.83 -7.25
CA ASN A 45 6.90 -12.18 -7.62
C ASN A 45 7.35 -13.23 -6.58
N GLY A 46 7.60 -12.80 -5.34
CA GLY A 46 7.87 -13.70 -4.23
C GLY A 46 6.62 -14.40 -3.71
N SER A 47 6.83 -15.49 -2.96
CA SER A 47 5.77 -16.26 -2.32
C SER A 47 5.00 -15.45 -1.25
N PRO A 48 3.77 -15.86 -0.89
CA PRO A 48 3.05 -15.27 0.24
C PRO A 48 3.86 -15.29 1.55
N GLU A 49 4.64 -16.34 1.79
CA GLU A 49 5.49 -16.51 2.97
C GLU A 49 6.64 -15.50 2.99
N GLU A 50 7.35 -15.35 1.87
CA GLU A 50 8.43 -14.36 1.72
C GLU A 50 7.90 -12.93 1.87
N THR A 51 6.75 -12.65 1.24
CA THR A 51 6.07 -11.35 1.32
C THR A 51 5.67 -11.02 2.75
N THR A 52 5.08 -12.00 3.45
CA THR A 52 4.68 -11.85 4.85
C THR A 52 5.90 -11.63 5.76
N ALA A 53 7.00 -12.36 5.53
CA ALA A 53 8.24 -12.17 6.26
C ALA A 53 8.82 -10.76 6.05
N MET A 54 8.85 -10.28 4.80
CA MET A 54 9.30 -8.94 4.45
C MET A 54 8.46 -7.85 5.13
N ILE A 55 7.13 -7.94 5.03
CA ILE A 55 6.20 -6.98 5.66
C ILE A 55 6.40 -6.95 7.17
N ARG A 56 6.52 -8.12 7.83
CA ARG A 56 6.78 -8.16 9.28
C ARG A 56 8.05 -7.42 9.65
N GLN A 57 9.15 -7.63 8.92
CA GLN A 57 10.41 -6.94 9.21
C GLN A 57 10.30 -5.43 8.99
N ALA A 58 9.63 -4.99 7.91
CA ALA A 58 9.42 -3.57 7.63
C ALA A 58 8.63 -2.86 8.75
N PHE A 59 7.51 -3.44 9.19
CA PHE A 59 6.69 -2.84 10.25
C PHE A 59 7.34 -2.92 11.64
N ARG A 60 8.16 -3.95 11.92
CA ARG A 60 9.00 -4.00 13.12
C ARG A 60 10.01 -2.86 13.13
N PHE A 61 10.65 -2.59 12.00
CA PHE A 61 11.54 -1.45 11.83
C PHE A 61 10.81 -0.12 12.10
N LEU A 62 9.54 0.00 11.68
CA LEU A 62 8.66 1.13 12.00
C LEU A 62 8.10 1.14 13.44
N GLY A 63 8.59 0.28 14.33
CA GLY A 63 8.22 0.28 15.76
C GLY A 63 6.92 -0.47 16.09
N THR A 64 6.35 -1.24 15.16
CA THR A 64 5.09 -1.95 15.39
C THR A 64 5.26 -3.09 16.39
N GLY A 65 4.39 -3.14 17.42
CA GLY A 65 4.40 -4.17 18.47
C GLY A 65 3.80 -5.52 18.04
N THR A 66 2.80 -5.54 17.17
CA THR A 66 2.17 -6.78 16.65
C THR A 66 1.63 -6.54 15.25
N ILE A 67 1.78 -7.54 14.36
CA ILE A 67 1.35 -7.48 12.96
C ILE A 67 0.62 -8.77 12.64
N SER A 68 -0.57 -8.64 12.06
CA SER A 68 -1.38 -9.74 11.56
C SER A 68 -1.87 -9.39 10.17
N ILE A 69 -2.03 -10.40 9.32
CA ILE A 69 -2.56 -10.28 7.97
C ILE A 69 -3.88 -11.06 7.94
N VAL A 70 -4.92 -10.45 7.38
CA VAL A 70 -6.23 -11.07 7.21
C VAL A 70 -6.68 -10.88 5.77
N GLU A 71 -7.27 -11.91 5.18
CA GLU A 71 -7.89 -11.81 3.87
C GLU A 71 -9.14 -10.94 3.94
N LEU A 72 -9.31 -10.02 2.97
CA LEU A 72 -10.50 -9.20 2.86
C LEU A 72 -11.65 -10.02 2.24
N ASN A 73 -12.73 -10.20 2.97
CA ASN A 73 -13.90 -10.99 2.60
C ASN A 73 -15.21 -10.31 3.06
N GLU A 74 -16.35 -10.94 2.77
CA GLU A 74 -17.68 -10.39 3.06
C GLU A 74 -17.87 -9.98 4.54
N ASN A 75 -17.18 -10.64 5.48
CA ASN A 75 -17.35 -10.38 6.91
C ASN A 75 -16.58 -9.14 7.40
N ASN A 76 -15.50 -8.75 6.71
CA ASN A 76 -14.59 -7.68 7.15
C ASN A 76 -14.48 -6.50 6.17
N ARG A 77 -15.09 -6.56 4.98
CA ARG A 77 -15.18 -5.41 4.04
C ARG A 77 -15.78 -4.15 4.68
N LYS A 78 -16.69 -4.32 5.65
CA LYS A 78 -17.27 -3.23 6.45
C LYS A 78 -16.26 -2.39 7.25
N LEU A 79 -15.01 -2.84 7.37
CA LEU A 79 -13.93 -2.11 8.04
C LEU A 79 -13.25 -1.08 7.12
N VAL A 80 -13.56 -1.11 5.82
CA VAL A 80 -13.12 -0.10 4.83
C VAL A 80 -14.16 1.01 4.78
N TYR A 81 -13.71 2.28 4.74
CA TYR A 81 -14.61 3.42 4.58
C TYR A 81 -15.38 3.33 3.26
N GLY A 82 -16.65 3.74 3.25
CA GLY A 82 -17.47 3.77 2.03
C GLY A 82 -17.20 4.98 1.14
N VAL A 83 -16.62 6.04 1.69
CA VAL A 83 -16.29 7.29 1.01
C VAL A 83 -14.91 7.71 1.49
N ASP A 84 -14.04 8.07 0.55
CA ASP A 84 -12.69 8.52 0.85
C ASP A 84 -12.65 10.02 1.22
N TRP A 85 -11.49 10.50 1.66
CA TRP A 85 -11.29 11.89 2.09
C TRP A 85 -11.63 12.93 1.00
N ASP A 86 -11.55 12.56 -0.28
CA ASP A 86 -11.86 13.41 -1.43
C ASP A 86 -13.34 13.39 -1.85
N GLY A 87 -14.19 12.65 -1.12
CA GLY A 87 -15.62 12.54 -1.35
C GLY A 87 -16.02 11.48 -2.39
N LYS A 88 -15.07 10.73 -2.95
CA LYS A 88 -15.37 9.62 -3.88
C LYS A 88 -15.77 8.36 -3.14
N ALA A 89 -16.68 7.59 -3.75
CA ALA A 89 -17.12 6.32 -3.21
C ALA A 89 -16.09 5.21 -3.44
N ILE A 90 -15.82 4.41 -2.41
CA ILE A 90 -15.01 3.18 -2.52
C ILE A 90 -15.97 2.03 -2.84
N VAL A 91 -15.85 1.47 -4.04
CA VAL A 91 -16.70 0.37 -4.54
C VAL A 91 -15.89 -0.91 -4.75
N PHE A 92 -16.48 -2.04 -4.37
CA PHE A 92 -15.91 -3.37 -4.61
C PHE A 92 -16.61 -3.99 -5.82
N GLU A 93 -15.91 -4.07 -6.94
CA GLU A 93 -16.42 -4.65 -8.17
C GLU A 93 -15.36 -5.50 -8.88
N ASN A 94 -15.79 -6.32 -9.85
CA ASN A 94 -14.87 -7.06 -10.70
C ASN A 94 -14.45 -6.14 -11.85
N VAL A 95 -13.25 -5.57 -11.75
CA VAL A 95 -12.63 -4.75 -12.80
C VAL A 95 -11.72 -5.61 -13.69
N GLU A 96 -11.58 -5.24 -14.96
CA GLU A 96 -10.67 -5.87 -15.94
C GLU A 96 -9.26 -5.27 -15.89
#